data_AF-A0AAN6TWZ4-F1
#
_entry.id   AF-A0AAN6TWZ4-F1
#
_cell.length_a   1.000
_cell.length_b   1.000
_cell.length_c   1.000
_cell.angle_alpha   90.00
_cell.angle_beta   90.00
_cell.angle_gamma   90.00
#
_symmetry.space_group_name_H-M   'P 1'
#
loop_
_entity.id
_entity.type
_entity.pdbx_description
1 polymer ?
#
loop_
_entity_poly.entity_id
_entity_poly.type
_entity_poly.pdbx_seq_one_letter_code
_entity_poly.pdbx_strand_id
1 'polypeptide(L)'
;MSIFFLTHSQIKELAQRMLRARGDPTTLGKRWLARFLNRNPVLKTQRAREMEHARVNGATTEVIRGWFPYLSTPDIKANKPANRWNMDEAGIMEGMGINGLVVGSREKRSILRKAPGTRAWTSFIECISATGRYLHPLVIFKGKSVQQQWFPLYLEFFDGWEFVATENGWTNNAVGSYQR
;
A
#
# COMPACT_ATOMS: atom_id res chain seq x y z
N MET A 1 19.29 -7.12 -17.64
CA MET A 1 18.65 -6.24 -18.64
C MET A 1 17.29 -5.82 -18.08
N SER A 2 17.19 -4.60 -17.55
CA SER A 2 15.99 -4.12 -16.86
C SER A 2 14.92 -3.72 -17.87
N ILE A 3 13.85 -4.52 -17.99
CA ILE A 3 12.71 -4.20 -18.85
C ILE A 3 11.84 -3.20 -18.10
N PHE A 4 11.93 -1.92 -18.49
CA PHE A 4 11.08 -0.85 -17.99
C PHE A 4 9.69 -0.96 -18.60
N PHE A 5 8.63 -0.91 -17.79
CA PHE A 5 7.24 -0.91 -18.28
C PHE A 5 6.63 0.48 -18.13
N LEU A 6 5.93 0.93 -19.19
CA LEU A 6 5.41 2.28 -19.33
C LEU A 6 3.92 2.35 -18.95
N THR A 7 3.52 3.40 -18.22
CA THR A 7 2.10 3.69 -17.93
C THR A 7 1.33 4.08 -19.18
N HIS A 8 -0.01 4.11 -19.10
CA HIS A 8 -0.87 4.63 -20.19
C HIS A 8 -0.43 6.03 -20.67
N SER A 9 -0.09 6.91 -19.72
CA SER A 9 0.40 8.25 -20.02
C SER A 9 1.76 8.23 -20.71
N GLN A 10 2.71 7.44 -20.19
CA GLN A 10 4.05 7.33 -20.76
C GLN A 10 4.07 6.67 -22.15
N ILE A 11 3.22 5.68 -22.41
CA ILE A 11 3.07 5.08 -23.74
C ILE A 11 2.55 6.14 -24.72
N LYS A 12 1.54 6.90 -24.32
CA LYS A 12 1.00 7.98 -25.15
C LYS A 12 2.05 9.07 -25.39
N GLU A 13 2.82 9.44 -24.37
CA GLU A 13 3.87 10.44 -24.48
C GLU A 13 5.01 9.97 -25.38
N LEU A 14 5.46 8.72 -25.24
CA LEU A 14 6.49 8.14 -26.10
C LEU A 14 6.03 8.10 -27.56
N ALA A 15 4.79 7.66 -27.80
CA ALA A 15 4.19 7.66 -29.13
C ALA A 15 4.08 9.09 -29.69
N GLN A 16 3.71 10.07 -28.86
CA GLN A 16 3.63 11.47 -29.25
C GLN A 16 5.01 12.03 -29.63
N ARG A 17 6.06 11.66 -28.88
CA ARG A 17 7.46 12.04 -29.17
C ARG A 17 7.94 11.41 -30.49
N MET A 18 7.64 10.14 -30.73
CA MET A 18 7.98 9.45 -31.98
C MET A 18 7.27 10.06 -33.19
N LEU A 19 6.02 10.49 -33.02
CA LEU A 19 5.24 11.13 -34.09
C LEU A 19 5.85 12.49 -34.47
N ARG A 20 6.20 13.31 -33.47
CA ARG A 20 6.89 14.60 -33.67
C ARG A 20 8.26 14.44 -34.32
N ALA A 21 9.02 13.41 -33.92
CA ALA A 21 10.30 13.10 -34.52
C ALA A 21 10.20 12.71 -36.01
N ARG A 22 9.03 12.25 -36.46
CA ARG A 22 8.72 11.97 -37.88
C ARG A 22 8.15 13.17 -38.64
N GLY A 23 8.11 14.35 -38.02
CA GLY A 23 7.62 15.58 -38.64
C GLY A 23 6.10 15.73 -38.65
N ASP A 24 5.35 14.85 -37.97
CA ASP A 24 3.90 14.94 -37.87
C ASP A 24 3.49 15.70 -36.57
N PRO A 25 2.86 16.89 -36.69
CA PRO A 25 2.49 17.72 -35.54
C PRO A 25 1.20 17.25 -34.86
N THR A 26 0.55 16.19 -35.35
CA THR A 26 -0.75 15.73 -34.86
C THR A 26 -0.67 15.33 -33.39
N THR A 27 -1.65 15.75 -32.58
CA THR A 27 -1.72 15.34 -31.17
C THR A 27 -2.55 14.07 -31.05
N LEU A 28 -2.02 13.08 -30.32
CA LEU A 28 -2.70 11.82 -30.08
C LEU A 28 -3.96 12.05 -29.23
N GLY A 29 -5.11 11.64 -29.77
CA GLY A 29 -6.40 11.78 -29.11
C GLY A 29 -6.53 10.95 -27.80
N LYS A 30 -7.49 11.31 -26.95
CA LYS A 30 -7.74 10.64 -25.65
C LYS A 30 -8.00 9.12 -25.79
N ARG A 31 -8.63 8.69 -26.90
CA ARG A 31 -8.94 7.27 -27.19
C ARG A 31 -7.83 6.51 -27.94
N TRP A 32 -6.71 7.17 -28.26
CA TRP A 32 -5.66 6.57 -29.07
C TRP A 32 -5.09 5.31 -28.41
N LEU A 33 -4.82 5.36 -27.10
CA LEU A 33 -4.25 4.23 -26.38
C LEU A 33 -5.20 3.04 -26.32
N ALA A 34 -6.50 3.27 -26.08
CA ALA A 34 -7.50 2.20 -26.09
C ALA A 34 -7.55 1.51 -27.46
N ARG A 35 -7.49 2.28 -28.55
CA ARG A 35 -7.42 1.74 -29.92
C ARG A 35 -6.10 1.00 -30.17
N PHE A 36 -4.98 1.51 -29.64
CA PHE A 36 -3.68 0.85 -29.74
C PHE A 36 -3.68 -0.52 -29.03
N LEU A 37 -4.24 -0.60 -27.82
CA LEU A 37 -4.39 -1.86 -27.09
C LEU A 37 -5.32 -2.84 -27.82
N ASN A 38 -6.44 -2.36 -28.37
CA ASN A 38 -7.34 -3.21 -29.17
C ASN A 38 -6.66 -3.81 -30.41
N ARG A 39 -5.74 -3.07 -31.05
CA ARG A 39 -4.96 -3.57 -32.19
C ARG A 39 -3.84 -4.53 -31.81
N ASN A 40 -3.44 -4.53 -30.54
CA ASN A 40 -2.33 -5.34 -30.03
C ASN A 40 -2.83 -6.23 -28.88
N PRO A 41 -3.61 -7.29 -29.16
CA PRO A 41 -4.24 -8.13 -28.13
C PRO A 41 -3.25 -8.87 -27.21
N VAL A 42 -1.97 -8.92 -27.60
CA VAL A 42 -0.87 -9.40 -26.76
C VAL A 42 -0.59 -8.48 -25.56
N LEU A 43 -1.00 -7.21 -25.62
CA LEU A 43 -0.86 -6.22 -24.55
C LEU A 43 -2.14 -6.14 -23.74
N LYS A 44 -2.04 -6.25 -22.41
CA LYS A 44 -3.17 -6.05 -21.50
C LYS A 44 -2.87 -4.99 -20.44
N THR A 45 -3.88 -4.17 -20.15
CA THR A 45 -3.89 -3.32 -18.96
C THR A 45 -4.01 -4.22 -17.74
N GLN A 46 -3.07 -4.10 -16.80
CA GLN A 46 -3.05 -4.83 -15.55
C GLN A 46 -2.96 -3.85 -14.38
N ARG A 47 -3.63 -4.16 -13.28
CA ARG A 47 -3.56 -3.32 -12.08
C ARG A 47 -2.23 -3.58 -11.39
N ALA A 48 -1.41 -2.55 -11.21
CA ALA A 48 -0.22 -2.65 -10.39
C ALA A 48 -0.63 -2.71 -8.92
N ARG A 49 -0.12 -3.69 -8.17
CA ARG A 49 -0.08 -3.67 -6.71
C ARG A 49 1.36 -3.46 -6.29
N GLU A 50 1.60 -2.39 -5.57
CA GLU A 50 2.90 -2.09 -4.98
C GLU A 50 3.07 -3.01 -3.76
N MET A 51 4.08 -3.87 -3.78
CA MET A 51 4.40 -4.77 -2.68
C MET A 51 5.91 -4.88 -2.58
N GLU A 52 6.47 -4.66 -1.39
CA GLU A 52 7.91 -4.72 -1.17
C GLU A 52 8.49 -6.05 -1.67
N HIS A 53 9.58 -5.98 -2.43
CA HIS A 53 10.23 -7.14 -3.06
C HIS A 53 10.60 -8.24 -2.05
N ALA A 54 10.96 -7.86 -0.82
CA ALA A 54 11.24 -8.81 0.26
C ALA A 54 9.99 -9.60 0.70
N ARG A 55 8.82 -8.95 0.78
CA ARG A 55 7.54 -9.62 1.12
C ARG A 55 7.11 -10.59 0.02
N VAL A 56 7.35 -10.26 -1.25
CA VAL A 56 7.04 -11.13 -2.40
C VAL A 56 7.82 -12.44 -2.34
N ASN A 57 9.10 -12.39 -1.97
CA ASN A 57 9.99 -13.56 -1.98
C ASN A 57 9.97 -14.34 -0.65
N GLY A 58 9.65 -13.71 0.48
CA GLY A 58 9.63 -14.35 1.79
C GLY A 58 8.31 -15.00 2.19
N ALA A 59 7.18 -14.56 1.63
CA ALA A 59 5.84 -15.04 1.97
C ALA A 59 5.35 -16.13 1.01
N THR A 60 6.17 -17.16 0.77
CA THR A 60 5.75 -18.31 -0.03
C THR A 60 4.74 -19.17 0.75
N THR A 61 3.86 -19.87 0.02
CA THR A 61 2.84 -20.73 0.64
C THR A 61 3.46 -21.77 1.56
N GLU A 62 4.64 -22.28 1.20
CA GLU A 62 5.39 -23.30 1.92
C GLU A 62 5.90 -22.77 3.27
N VAL A 63 6.47 -21.55 3.27
CA VAL A 63 6.95 -20.89 4.49
C VAL A 63 5.78 -20.58 5.43
N ILE A 64 4.69 -20.04 4.89
CA ILE A 64 3.48 -19.71 5.66
C ILE A 64 2.86 -20.99 6.26
N ARG A 65 2.73 -22.07 5.46
CA ARG A 65 2.20 -23.35 5.94
C ARG A 65 3.09 -23.99 7.00
N GLY A 66 4.41 -23.91 6.84
CA GLY A 66 5.36 -24.42 7.82
C GLY A 66 5.28 -23.71 9.17
N TRP A 67 4.72 -22.51 9.23
CA TRP A 67 4.57 -21.74 10.46
C TRP A 67 3.33 -22.12 11.28
N PHE A 68 2.21 -22.47 10.64
CA PHE A 68 0.94 -22.77 11.34
C PHE A 68 1.01 -23.90 12.39
N PRO A 69 1.82 -24.98 12.21
CA PRO A 69 2.01 -25.98 13.26
C PRO A 69 2.51 -25.39 14.59
N TYR A 70 3.29 -24.30 14.58
CA TYR A 70 3.75 -23.65 15.81
C TYR A 70 2.61 -23.06 16.64
N LEU A 71 1.49 -22.65 16.02
CA LEU A 71 0.30 -22.22 16.76
C LEU A 71 -0.36 -23.36 17.54
N SER A 72 0.01 -24.61 17.24
CA SER A 72 -0.51 -25.79 17.92
C SER A 72 0.40 -26.33 19.02
N THR A 73 1.51 -25.66 19.34
CA THR A 73 2.38 -26.04 20.47
C THR A 73 1.63 -25.91 21.79
N PRO A 74 1.97 -26.72 22.80
CA PRO A 74 1.32 -26.68 24.12
C PRO A 74 1.33 -25.28 24.75
N ASP A 75 2.42 -24.53 24.61
CA ASP A 75 2.58 -23.19 25.18
C ASP A 75 1.58 -22.19 24.60
N ILE A 76 1.40 -22.19 23.27
CA ILE A 76 0.42 -21.33 22.60
C ILE A 76 -1.01 -21.83 22.84
N LYS A 77 -1.21 -23.15 22.85
CA LYS A 77 -2.52 -23.76 23.11
C LYS A 77 -3.02 -23.50 24.53
N ALA A 78 -2.14 -23.46 25.51
CA ALA A 78 -2.47 -23.16 26.90
C ALA A 78 -3.06 -21.75 27.06
N ASN A 79 -2.63 -20.79 26.24
CA ASN A 79 -3.23 -19.46 26.22
C ASN A 79 -4.62 -19.52 25.54
N LYS A 80 -5.68 -18.99 26.16
CA LYS A 80 -7.02 -18.99 25.56
C LYS A 80 -7.04 -18.11 24.30
N PRO A 81 -7.79 -18.46 23.23
CA PRO A 81 -7.88 -17.63 22.03
C PRO A 81 -8.24 -16.16 22.30
N ALA A 82 -9.09 -15.90 23.30
CA ALA A 82 -9.46 -14.53 23.71
C ALA A 82 -8.29 -13.70 24.25
N ASN A 83 -7.21 -14.35 24.66
CA ASN A 83 -5.98 -13.76 25.21
C ASN A 83 -4.80 -13.87 24.23
N ARG A 84 -5.04 -14.35 23.00
CA ARG A 84 -4.05 -14.36 21.93
C ARG A 84 -4.32 -13.14 21.06
N TRP A 85 -3.40 -12.20 21.05
CA TRP A 85 -3.52 -10.96 20.30
C TRP A 85 -2.40 -10.85 19.29
N ASN A 86 -2.73 -10.36 18.11
CA ASN A 86 -1.77 -9.92 17.11
C ASN A 86 -1.83 -8.40 17.02
N MET A 87 -0.66 -7.77 17.01
CA MET A 87 -0.49 -6.33 16.86
C MET A 87 0.43 -6.10 15.67
N ASP A 88 0.07 -5.17 14.79
CA ASP A 88 0.92 -4.76 13.68
C ASP A 88 0.85 -3.24 13.48
N GLU A 89 1.94 -2.68 12.96
CA GLU A 89 2.02 -1.28 12.57
C GLU A 89 1.99 -1.19 11.04
N ALA A 90 1.02 -0.46 10.51
CA ALA A 90 0.91 -0.19 9.09
C ALA A 90 0.98 1.31 8.83
N GLY A 91 1.56 1.68 7.69
CA GLY A 91 1.77 3.06 7.30
C GLY A 91 1.03 3.39 6.01
N ILE A 92 0.37 4.54 5.97
CA ILE A 92 -0.10 5.16 4.73
C ILE A 92 0.79 6.35 4.43
N MET A 93 1.31 6.40 3.20
CA MET A 93 2.06 7.55 2.72
C MET A 93 1.10 8.59 2.14
N GLU A 94 1.22 9.84 2.59
CA GLU A 94 0.49 10.97 2.04
C GLU A 94 0.77 11.11 0.52
N GLY A 95 -0.29 11.22 -0.28
CA GLY A 95 -0.19 11.30 -1.74
C GLY A 95 -0.13 9.94 -2.47
N MET A 96 -0.08 8.80 -1.76
CA MET A 96 -0.30 7.47 -2.37
C MET A 96 -1.80 7.16 -2.52
N GLY A 97 -2.50 8.00 -3.27
CA GLY A 97 -3.91 7.81 -3.65
C GLY A 97 -4.09 8.05 -5.14
N ILE A 98 -3.47 7.22 -6.00
CA ILE A 98 -3.56 7.41 -7.45
C ILE A 98 -3.87 6.07 -8.13
N ASN A 99 -5.08 5.98 -8.70
CA ASN A 99 -5.63 4.90 -9.51
C ASN A 99 -4.57 4.23 -10.40
N GLY A 100 -4.08 3.07 -9.96
CA GLY A 100 -2.98 2.31 -10.55
C GLY A 100 -3.38 1.37 -11.69
N LEU A 101 -3.84 1.91 -12.81
CA LEU A 101 -3.89 1.14 -14.07
C LEU A 101 -2.53 1.26 -14.77
N VAL A 102 -1.81 0.14 -14.88
CA VAL A 102 -0.56 0.04 -15.67
C VAL A 102 -0.75 -0.97 -16.79
N VAL A 103 0.18 -1.07 -17.75
CA VAL A 103 0.16 -2.11 -18.80
C VAL A 103 1.39 -2.97 -18.62
N GLY A 104 1.21 -4.29 -18.57
CA GLY A 104 2.29 -5.25 -18.31
C GLY A 104 2.11 -6.57 -19.06
N SER A 105 3.17 -7.38 -19.14
CA SER A 105 3.16 -8.70 -19.78
C SER A 105 2.23 -9.69 -19.06
N ARG A 106 1.54 -10.56 -19.81
CA ARG A 106 0.56 -11.56 -19.32
C ARG A 106 1.14 -12.54 -18.28
N GLU A 107 2.45 -12.68 -18.24
CA GLU A 107 3.16 -13.73 -17.49
C GLU A 107 3.57 -13.31 -16.08
N LYS A 108 3.40 -12.04 -15.69
CA LYS A 108 3.83 -11.53 -14.36
C LYS A 108 2.65 -11.12 -13.48
N ARG A 109 2.68 -11.57 -12.22
CA ARG A 109 1.59 -11.43 -11.23
C ARG A 109 1.54 -10.08 -10.47
N SER A 110 2.58 -9.23 -10.46
CA SER A 110 2.58 -7.92 -9.79
C SER A 110 3.66 -6.94 -10.31
N ILE A 111 3.48 -5.62 -10.09
CA ILE A 111 4.26 -4.52 -10.70
C ILE A 111 4.45 -3.36 -9.70
N LEU A 112 5.67 -2.82 -9.58
CA LEU A 112 6.07 -1.72 -8.68
C LEU A 112 6.03 -0.33 -9.36
N ARG A 113 5.70 0.73 -8.61
CA ARG A 113 5.67 2.15 -9.05
C ARG A 113 6.66 2.98 -8.22
N LYS A 114 7.13 4.12 -8.74
CA LYS A 114 7.90 5.12 -7.98
C LYS A 114 7.05 6.40 -7.86
N ALA A 115 6.81 6.88 -6.65
CA ALA A 115 5.95 8.05 -6.37
C ALA A 115 6.77 9.33 -6.09
N PRO A 116 6.25 10.54 -6.41
CA PRO A 116 6.94 11.79 -6.12
C PRO A 116 6.67 12.29 -4.69
N GLY A 117 7.75 12.48 -3.93
CA GLY A 117 8.03 13.77 -3.28
C GLY A 117 7.70 13.99 -1.80
N THR A 118 6.51 13.67 -1.31
CA THR A 118 6.18 13.88 0.11
C THR A 118 6.13 12.54 0.83
N ARG A 119 7.14 12.31 1.69
CA ARG A 119 7.30 11.09 2.50
C ARG A 119 6.65 11.22 3.88
N ALA A 120 5.59 12.00 4.01
CA ALA A 120 4.86 12.04 5.26
C ALA A 120 4.12 10.72 5.40
N TRP A 121 4.53 9.93 6.38
CA TRP A 121 3.87 8.68 6.74
C TRP A 121 2.94 8.97 7.91
N THR A 122 1.72 8.45 7.81
CA THR A 122 0.83 8.28 8.94
C THR A 122 0.82 6.80 9.26
N SER A 123 1.25 6.46 10.46
CA SER A 123 1.25 5.08 10.92
C SER A 123 0.02 4.83 11.77
N PHE A 124 -0.48 3.61 11.74
CA PHE A 124 -1.59 3.15 12.56
C PHE A 124 -1.23 1.79 13.14
N ILE A 125 -1.55 1.62 14.42
CA ILE A 125 -1.34 0.37 15.13
C ILE A 125 -2.70 -0.29 15.29
N GLU A 126 -2.80 -1.50 14.77
CA GLU A 126 -3.99 -2.33 14.85
C GLU A 126 -3.71 -3.55 15.72
N CYS A 127 -4.62 -3.86 16.63
CA CYS A 127 -4.52 -5.00 17.53
C CYS A 127 -5.80 -5.81 17.49
N ILE A 128 -5.70 -7.10 17.14
CA ILE A 128 -6.83 -8.01 16.94
C ILE A 128 -6.56 -9.33 17.67
N SER A 129 -7.53 -9.77 18.47
CA SER A 129 -7.50 -11.07 19.14
C SER A 129 -7.82 -12.23 18.18
N ALA A 130 -7.41 -13.45 18.54
CA ALA A 130 -7.78 -14.65 17.81
C ALA A 130 -9.29 -14.94 17.83
N THR A 131 -10.06 -14.23 18.65
CA THR A 131 -11.54 -14.27 18.67
C THR A 131 -12.20 -13.16 17.85
N GLY A 132 -11.43 -12.29 17.19
CA GLY A 132 -11.94 -11.20 16.36
C GLY A 132 -12.29 -9.91 17.11
N ARG A 133 -12.10 -9.85 18.43
CA ARG A 133 -12.11 -8.58 19.17
C ARG A 133 -10.94 -7.72 18.73
N TYR A 134 -11.14 -6.42 18.60
CA TYR A 134 -10.09 -5.46 18.24
C TYR A 134 -9.99 -4.34 19.28
N LEU A 135 -8.80 -3.76 19.42
CA LEU A 135 -8.61 -2.50 20.14
C LEU A 135 -8.84 -1.33 19.17
N HIS A 136 -9.25 -0.18 19.70
CA HIS A 136 -9.32 1.02 18.89
C HIS A 136 -7.94 1.36 18.31
N PRO A 137 -7.87 1.81 17.04
CA PRO A 137 -6.60 2.14 16.43
C PRO A 137 -5.88 3.29 17.13
N LEU A 138 -4.55 3.18 17.19
CA LEU A 138 -3.66 4.28 17.56
C LEU A 138 -3.04 4.84 16.28
N VAL A 139 -3.29 6.11 15.99
CA VAL A 139 -2.80 6.80 14.80
C VAL A 139 -1.64 7.72 15.17
N ILE A 140 -0.52 7.56 14.47
CA ILE A 140 0.73 8.26 14.71
C ILE A 140 1.02 9.15 13.51
N PHE A 141 0.98 10.46 13.72
CA PHE A 141 1.40 11.44 12.74
C PHE A 141 2.88 11.79 12.90
N LYS A 142 3.56 11.99 11.78
CA LYS A 142 4.89 12.59 11.81
C LYS A 142 4.78 14.10 12.10
N GLY A 143 5.30 14.55 13.23
CA GLY A 143 5.28 15.97 13.60
C GLY A 143 5.51 16.20 15.09
N LYS A 144 5.35 17.45 15.51
CA LYS A 144 5.48 17.85 16.92
C LYS A 144 4.17 17.76 17.69
N SER A 145 3.05 17.91 17.01
CA SER A 145 1.71 17.90 17.61
C SER A 145 0.67 17.46 16.58
N VAL A 146 -0.43 16.92 17.09
CA VAL A 146 -1.63 16.65 16.31
C VAL A 146 -2.39 17.95 16.12
N GLN A 147 -2.81 18.26 14.89
CA GLN A 147 -3.51 19.51 14.60
C GLN A 147 -5.00 19.28 14.35
N GLN A 148 -5.85 20.09 14.99
CA GLN A 148 -7.31 19.99 14.87
C GLN A 148 -7.80 20.07 13.41
N GLN A 149 -7.11 20.84 12.56
CA GLN A 149 -7.47 21.01 11.15
C GLN A 149 -7.40 19.72 10.32
N TRP A 150 -6.79 18.65 10.84
CA TRP A 150 -6.74 17.35 10.17
C TRP A 150 -8.03 16.54 10.33
N PHE A 151 -8.93 16.98 11.20
CA PHE A 151 -10.15 16.26 11.55
C PHE A 151 -11.41 17.01 11.10
N PRO A 152 -12.51 16.28 10.83
CA PRO A 152 -13.83 16.89 10.72
C PRO A 152 -14.24 17.56 12.05
N LEU A 153 -15.20 18.48 11.97
CA LEU A 153 -15.74 19.18 13.14
C LEU A 153 -16.40 18.23 14.16
N TYR A 154 -16.97 17.13 13.68
CA TYR A 154 -17.60 16.09 14.50
C TYR A 154 -16.70 14.85 14.54
N LEU A 155 -16.32 14.43 15.75
CA LEU A 155 -15.36 13.34 15.98
C LEU A 155 -16.01 12.01 16.39
N GLU A 156 -17.33 11.89 16.32
CA GLU A 156 -18.07 10.68 16.73
C GLU A 156 -17.57 9.41 16.04
N PHE A 157 -17.13 9.52 14.79
CA PHE A 157 -16.54 8.40 14.05
C PHE A 157 -15.22 7.88 14.66
N PHE A 158 -14.50 8.74 15.38
CA PHE A 158 -13.22 8.45 16.02
C PHE A 158 -13.37 8.16 17.52
N ASP A 159 -14.58 7.87 18.00
CA ASP A 159 -14.78 7.55 19.40
C ASP A 159 -13.93 6.33 19.82
N GLY A 160 -13.20 6.50 20.92
CA GLY A 160 -12.22 5.55 21.44
C GLY A 160 -10.87 5.50 20.69
N TRP A 161 -10.69 6.22 19.58
CA TRP A 161 -9.41 6.25 18.86
C TRP A 161 -8.40 7.17 19.53
N GLU A 162 -7.12 6.82 19.41
CA GLU A 162 -6.03 7.64 19.93
C GLU A 162 -5.20 8.23 18.80
N PHE A 163 -4.81 9.49 18.95
CA PHE A 163 -4.01 10.23 17.96
C PHE A 163 -2.81 10.86 18.64
N VAL A 164 -1.62 10.54 18.15
CA VAL A 164 -0.36 11.06 18.68
C VAL A 164 0.52 11.58 17.55
N ALA A 165 1.46 12.46 17.90
CA ALA A 165 2.48 12.93 16.97
C ALA A 165 3.87 12.56 17.49
N THR A 166 4.72 12.02 16.62
CA THR A 166 6.13 11.73 16.92
C THR A 166 7.03 12.35 15.86
N GLU A 167 8.27 12.70 16.23
CA GLU A 167 9.19 13.35 15.29
C GLU A 167 9.48 12.51 14.04
N ASN A 168 9.47 11.18 14.19
CA ASN A 168 9.77 10.25 13.11
C ASN A 168 8.50 9.66 12.45
N GLY A 169 7.33 9.74 13.07
CA GLY A 169 6.08 9.16 12.59
C GLY A 169 5.93 7.66 12.88
N TRP A 170 6.72 7.11 13.80
CA TRP A 170 6.70 5.70 14.17
C TRP A 170 6.40 5.52 15.66
N THR A 171 6.00 4.30 16.03
CA THR A 171 5.85 3.95 17.43
C THR A 171 7.17 3.92 18.18
N ASN A 172 7.11 4.12 19.49
CA ASN A 172 8.23 3.95 20.42
C ASN A 172 7.71 3.39 21.75
N ASN A 173 8.60 3.08 22.69
CA ASN A 173 8.20 2.48 23.97
C ASN A 173 7.18 3.32 24.76
N ALA A 174 7.23 4.65 24.64
CA ALA A 174 6.27 5.52 25.31
C ALA A 174 4.89 5.44 24.63
N VAL A 175 4.88 5.48 23.29
CA VAL A 175 3.66 5.47 22.47
C VAL A 175 2.98 4.10 22.45
N GLY A 176 3.75 3.01 22.48
CA GLY A 176 3.18 1.66 22.53
C GLY A 176 2.36 1.39 23.80
N SER A 177 2.60 2.15 24.87
CA SER A 177 1.88 1.97 26.15
C SER A 177 0.44 2.49 26.15
N TYR A 178 0.02 3.19 25.09
CA TYR A 178 -1.33 3.69 24.87
C TYR A 178 -2.31 2.62 24.40
N GLN A 179 -1.83 1.53 23.78
CA GLN A 179 -2.68 0.39 23.45
C GLN A 179 -2.88 -0.51 24.68
N ARG A 180 -3.92 -0.21 25.48
CA ARG A 180 -4.34 -1.01 26.64
C ARG A 180 -5.78 -1.48 26.51
#